data_AF-A0A9D8BK53-F1
#
_entry.id   AF-A0A9D8BK53-F1
#
_cell.length_a   1.000
_cell.length_b   1.000
_cell.length_c   1.000
_cell.angle_alpha   90.00
_cell.angle_beta   90.00
_cell.angle_gamma   90.00
#
_symmetry.space_group_name_H-M   'P 1'
#
loop_
_entity.id
_entity.type
_entity.pdbx_description
1 polymer ?
#
loop_
_entity_poly.entity_id
_entity_poly.type
_entity_poly.pdbx_seq_one_letter_code
_entity_poly.pdbx_strand_id
1 'polypeptide(L)' 'MRRMITLTDVHEQIEQIDQKIIDLLEERARLCKGIEIDPDDEAEMVALWEEEGDVRGLDEVRMGRIGKLVAGLCRGPGM' A
#
# COMPACT_ATOMS: atom_id res chain seq x y z
N MET A 1 10.73 -8.28 34.46
CA MET A 1 11.54 -8.19 33.23
C MET A 1 10.59 -8.26 32.03
N ARG A 2 10.53 -7.25 31.15
CA ARG A 2 9.81 -7.38 29.87
C ARG A 2 10.67 -8.21 28.94
N ARG A 3 10.11 -9.31 28.41
CA ARG A 3 10.77 -10.13 27.38
C ARG A 3 10.86 -9.28 26.11
N MET A 4 12.06 -9.14 25.55
CA MET A 4 12.27 -8.45 24.29
C MET A 4 11.87 -9.40 23.16
N ILE A 5 10.83 -9.04 22.41
CA ILE A 5 10.44 -9.74 21.18
C ILE A 5 11.43 -9.31 20.09
N THR A 6 12.03 -10.28 19.42
CA THR A 6 12.97 -10.08 18.31
C THR A 6 12.26 -10.22 16.97
N LEU A 7 12.88 -9.76 15.88
CA LEU A 7 12.32 -9.93 14.53
C LEU A 7 12.06 -11.41 14.20
N THR A 8 12.92 -12.31 14.69
CA THR A 8 12.76 -13.76 14.53
C THR A 8 11.48 -14.28 15.19
N ASP A 9 11.06 -13.67 16.31
CA ASP A 9 9.85 -14.10 17.04
C ASP A 9 8.54 -13.72 16.31
N VAL A 10 8.60 -12.77 15.35
CA VAL A 10 7.44 -12.29 14.58
C VAL A 10 7.60 -12.46 13.08
N HIS A 11 8.69 -13.11 12.63
CA HIS A 11 9.07 -13.18 11.22
C HIS A 11 7.96 -13.78 10.36
N GLU A 12 7.44 -14.95 10.76
CA GLU A 12 6.34 -15.62 10.04
C GLU A 12 5.08 -14.75 9.98
N GLN A 13 4.81 -13.95 11.01
CA GLN A 13 3.63 -13.07 11.04
C GLN A 13 3.80 -11.90 10.07
N ILE A 14 5.01 -11.34 9.98
CA ILE A 14 5.34 -10.29 9.01
C ILE A 14 5.24 -10.86 7.59
N GLU A 15 5.81 -12.03 7.31
CA GLU A 15 5.71 -12.67 5.99
C GLU A 15 4.24 -12.93 5.59
N GLN A 16 3.39 -13.35 6.53
CA GLN A 16 1.96 -13.52 6.28
C GLN A 16 1.25 -12.19 5.99
N ILE A 17 1.66 -11.09 6.64
CA ILE A 17 1.13 -9.76 6.35
C ILE A 17 1.59 -9.31 4.97
N ASP A 18 2.87 -9.48 4.65
CA ASP A 18 3.45 -9.10 3.36
C ASP A 18 2.77 -9.85 2.21
N GLN A 19 2.51 -11.15 2.37
CA GLN A 19 1.78 -11.93 1.37
C GLN A 19 0.36 -11.39 1.17
N LYS A 20 -0.37 -11.06 2.24
CA LYS A 20 -1.71 -10.45 2.14
C LYS A 20 -1.68 -9.10 1.43
N ILE A 21 -0.65 -8.30 1.69
CA ILE A 21 -0.46 -7.01 1.00
C ILE A 21 -0.28 -7.28 -0.50
N ILE A 22 0.59 -8.22 -0.88
CA ILE A 22 0.84 -8.57 -2.29
C ILE A 22 -0.45 -9.05 -2.98
N ASP A 23 -1.20 -9.96 -2.36
CA ASP A 23 -2.44 -10.51 -2.92
C ASP A 23 -3.48 -9.38 -3.17
N LEU A 24 -3.62 -8.45 -2.22
CA LEU A 24 -4.53 -7.30 -2.34
C LEU A 24 -4.07 -6.31 -3.42
N LEU A 25 -2.76 -6.11 -3.58
CA LEU A 25 -2.22 -5.26 -4.64
C LEU A 25 -2.45 -5.87 -6.02
N GLU A 26 -2.32 -7.20 -6.16
CA GLU A 26 -2.66 -7.90 -7.40
C GLU A 26 -4.16 -7.79 -7.72
N GLU A 27 -5.03 -8.00 -6.74
CA GLU A 27 -6.47 -7.82 -6.90
C GLU A 27 -6.82 -6.40 -7.34
N ARG A 28 -6.26 -5.38 -6.69
CA ARG A 28 -6.45 -3.97 -7.06
C ARG A 28 -5.99 -3.70 -8.49
N ALA A 29 -4.82 -4.19 -8.89
CA ALA A 29 -4.32 -4.02 -10.25
C ALA A 29 -5.24 -4.66 -11.30
N ARG A 30 -5.84 -5.83 -10.99
CA ARG A 30 -6.83 -6.47 -11.86
C ARG A 30 -8.11 -5.65 -11.99
N LEU A 31 -8.60 -5.06 -10.89
CA LEU A 31 -9.79 -4.19 -10.91
C LEU A 31 -9.57 -2.93 -11.75
N CYS A 32 -8.37 -2.36 -11.70
CA CYS A 32 -7.99 -1.21 -12.52
C CYS A 32 -7.83 -1.50 -14.01
N LYS A 33 -7.79 -2.78 -14.42
CA LYS A 33 -7.46 -3.15 -15.80
C LYS A 33 -8.50 -2.61 -16.79
N GLY A 34 -8.05 -1.72 -17.68
CA GLY A 34 -8.90 -1.12 -18.71
C GLY A 34 -9.72 0.08 -18.22
N ILE A 35 -9.48 0.54 -16.99
CA ILE A 35 -9.99 1.81 -16.47
C ILE A 35 -8.96 2.89 -16.83
N GLU A 36 -9.44 3.98 -17.44
CA GLU A 36 -8.64 5.19 -17.60
C GLU A 36 -8.61 5.90 -16.24
N ILE A 37 -7.41 6.18 -15.74
CA ILE A 37 -7.18 6.88 -14.48
C ILE A 37 -6.51 8.19 -14.83
N ASP A 38 -7.22 9.27 -14.64
CA ASP A 38 -6.69 10.59 -14.90
C ASP A 38 -5.83 11.08 -13.70
N PRO A 39 -5.13 12.23 -13.83
CA PRO A 39 -4.30 12.75 -12.76
C PRO A 39 -5.06 13.12 -11.48
N ASP A 40 -6.34 13.51 -11.59
CA ASP A 40 -7.17 13.87 -10.43
C ASP A 40 -7.60 12.60 -9.68
N ASP A 41 -7.98 11.54 -10.39
CA ASP A 41 -8.23 10.21 -9.82
C ASP A 41 -6.99 9.68 -9.06
N GLU A 42 -5.79 9.84 -9.64
CA GLU A 42 -4.54 9.45 -8.96
C GLU A 42 -4.32 10.28 -7.69
N ALA A 43 -4.57 11.59 -7.75
CA ALA A 43 -4.40 12.48 -6.61
C ALA A 43 -5.34 12.09 -5.46
N GLU A 44 -6.61 11.78 -5.75
CA GLU A 44 -7.58 11.30 -4.76
C GLU A 44 -7.17 9.96 -4.16
N MET A 45 -6.68 9.02 -4.98
CA MET A 45 -6.15 7.75 -4.48
C MET A 45 -4.98 7.95 -3.52
N VAL A 46 -4.05 8.86 -3.83
CA VAL A 46 -2.90 9.14 -2.96
C VAL A 46 -3.32 9.84 -1.67
N ALA A 47 -4.23 10.81 -1.75
CA ALA A 47 -4.75 11.54 -0.59
C ALA A 47 -5.36 10.59 0.44
N LEU A 48 -6.08 9.55 0.00
CA LEU A 48 -6.61 8.52 0.90
C LEU A 48 -5.50 7.84 1.72
N TRP A 49 -4.35 7.52 1.13
CA TRP A 49 -3.25 6.90 1.87
C TRP A 49 -2.64 7.84 2.89
N GLU A 50 -2.52 9.12 2.56
CA GLU A 50 -2.00 10.18 3.43
C GLU A 50 -2.94 10.37 4.65
N GLU A 51 -4.24 10.54 4.40
CA GLU A 51 -5.28 10.70 5.43
C GLU A 51 -5.38 9.48 6.35
N GLU A 52 -5.49 8.27 5.78
CA GLU A 52 -5.60 7.04 6.56
C GLU A 52 -4.30 6.73 7.33
N GLY A 53 -3.17 7.16 6.78
CA GLY A 53 -1.86 7.15 7.41
C GLY A 53 -1.82 8.01 8.67
N ASP A 54 -2.21 9.27 8.55
CA ASP A 54 -2.27 10.24 9.67
C ASP A 54 -3.22 9.75 10.78
N VAL A 55 -4.42 9.30 10.42
CA VAL A 55 -5.42 8.75 11.36
C VAL A 55 -4.87 7.57 12.17
N ARG A 56 -3.94 6.79 11.60
CA ARG A 56 -3.31 5.63 12.26
C ARG A 56 -1.96 5.94 12.91
N GLY A 57 -1.54 7.20 12.89
CA GLY A 57 -0.24 7.62 13.43
C GLY A 57 0.95 7.07 12.62
N LEU A 58 0.76 6.83 11.33
CA LEU A 58 1.81 6.48 10.37
C LEU A 58 2.39 7.75 9.74
N ASP A 59 3.62 7.65 9.23
CA ASP A 59 4.28 8.78 8.57
C ASP A 59 3.58 9.10 7.24
N GLU A 60 2.90 10.24 7.20
CA GLU A 60 2.13 10.74 6.04
C GLU A 60 2.97 10.72 4.75
N VAL A 61 4.21 11.19 4.81
CA VAL A 61 5.10 11.25 3.63
C VAL A 61 5.41 9.87 3.08
N ARG A 62 5.64 8.86 3.94
CA ARG A 62 5.83 7.47 3.53
C ARG A 62 4.54 6.87 3.00
N MET A 63 3.41 7.17 3.62
CA MET A 63 2.11 6.67 3.18
C MET A 63 1.72 7.23 1.80
N GLY A 64 1.95 8.53 1.55
CA GLY A 64 1.76 9.12 0.22
C GLY A 64 2.68 8.51 -0.84
N ARG A 65 3.91 8.12 -0.49
CA ARG A 65 4.80 7.37 -1.40
C ARG A 65 4.26 5.98 -1.72
N ILE A 66 3.71 5.27 -0.73
CA ILE A 66 3.05 3.99 -0.94
C ILE A 66 1.85 4.19 -1.86
N GLY A 67 0.99 5.17 -1.58
CA GLY A 67 -0.17 5.51 -2.41
C GLY A 67 0.19 5.74 -3.88
N LYS A 68 1.27 6.47 -4.16
CA LYS A 68 1.78 6.70 -5.53
C LYS A 68 2.22 5.42 -6.22
N LEU A 69 2.96 4.55 -5.52
CA LEU A 69 3.37 3.26 -6.06
C LEU A 69 2.15 2.37 -6.35
N VAL A 70 1.19 2.35 -5.43
CA VAL A 70 -0.04 1.60 -5.56
C VAL A 70 -0.88 2.11 -6.74
N ALA A 71 -1.07 3.43 -6.88
CA ALA A 71 -1.76 4.01 -8.03
C ALA A 71 -1.06 3.65 -9.36
N GLY A 72 0.28 3.66 -9.38
CA GLY A 72 1.08 3.24 -10.53
C GLY A 72 0.78 1.81 -11.01
N LEU A 73 0.40 0.88 -10.12
CA LEU A 73 0.02 -0.48 -10.50
C LEU A 73 -1.20 -0.53 -11.43
N CYS A 74 -2.04 0.51 -11.42
CA CYS A 74 -3.22 0.58 -12.28
C CYS A 74 -2.90 1.00 -13.72
N ARG A 75 -1.70 1.53 -14.00
CA ARG A 75 -1.28 1.93 -15.35
C ARG A 75 -0.74 0.77 -16.20
N GLY A 76 -0.59 -0.42 -15.61
CA GLY A 76 -0.01 -1.59 -16.26
C GLY A 76 1.51 -1.47 -16.48
N PRO A 77 2.24 -2.59 -16.60
CA PRO A 77 3.66 -2.56 -16.94
C PRO A 77 3.80 -2.18 -18.43
N GLY A 78 4.03 -0.90 -18.72
CA GLY A 78 4.42 -0.44 -20.07
C GLY A 78 3.65 0.72 -20.69
N MET A 79 2.92 1.53 -19.89
CA MET A 79 2.43 2.84 -20.33
C MET A 79 3.28 3.96 -19.72
#